data_AF-A0A1F3IRZ9-F1
#
_entry.id   AF-A0A1F3IRZ9-F1
#
_cell.length_a   1.000
_cell.length_b   1.000
_cell.length_c   1.000
_cell.angle_alpha   90.00
_cell.angle_beta   90.00
_cell.angle_gamma   90.00
#
_symmetry.space_group_name_H-M   'P 1'
#
loop_
_entity.id
_entity.type
_entity.pdbx_description
1 polymer ?
#
loop_
_entity_poly.entity_id
_entity_poly.type
_entity_poly.pdbx_seq_one_letter_code
_entity_poly.pdbx_strand_id
1 'polypeptide(L)'
;MKKINIQRALLVLVVLVCLIGCKDEGQKRSYFRKLERSYETIAVGIYKTINPNLINISNIIEALKIDAGIVAVTLTDEDILRSELENIDVLIFPGLNLEELSDTINNEVVQIIRRFAVERGKGTIGICGGSNIFSVLDNECKTVDLIGIEKVTLIESGKTPGIIGFNISEQGKDIFPELIDSINYFIDYHGDLVFSIDEDTNPTFNNVAQHMYEGKSFPLFVTLNLGNGKVFLTASHPESTPGMRWMLPRMVRWVMGRDLVTYDQNVIRPEFFKKEILYNKQFTNRFEFLINQLDEKRKKDKIMAMDELQEFYPWFAAEKVRQLLDDKNSEVRIRAAKYLSDIEYTMAIEDLETRIDKERNKKNREQLKQYLSKLESMIEQSSGLY
;
A
#
# COMPACT_ATOMS: atom_id res chain seq x y z
N MET A 1 71.80 19.78 36.27
CA MET A 1 71.39 20.91 35.41
C MET A 1 70.97 20.39 34.03
N LYS A 2 69.67 20.40 33.74
CA LYS A 2 69.08 20.81 32.46
C LYS A 2 67.57 20.76 32.64
N LYS A 3 66.99 21.96 32.80
CA LYS A 3 65.54 22.21 32.78
C LYS A 3 65.02 21.72 31.42
N ILE A 4 64.33 20.59 31.41
CA ILE A 4 63.60 20.13 30.23
C ILE A 4 62.28 20.89 30.20
N ASN A 5 62.05 21.52 29.04
CA ASN A 5 60.97 22.45 28.73
C ASN A 5 59.57 21.89 29.00
N ILE A 6 59.03 22.18 30.18
CA ILE A 6 57.62 21.94 30.55
C ILE A 6 56.67 22.63 29.56
N GLN A 7 57.08 23.74 28.93
CA GLN A 7 56.29 24.43 27.90
C GLN A 7 56.18 23.69 26.56
N ARG A 8 57.10 22.78 26.21
CA ARG A 8 56.97 21.96 24.99
C ARG A 8 56.11 20.70 25.22
N ALA A 9 56.08 20.18 26.43
CA ALA A 9 55.19 19.07 26.80
C ALA A 9 53.72 19.53 26.90
N LEU A 10 53.47 20.76 27.39
CA LEU A 10 52.12 21.32 27.46
C LEU A 10 51.52 21.63 26.07
N LEU A 11 52.35 22.07 25.11
CA LEU A 11 51.89 22.40 23.75
C LEU A 11 51.49 21.13 22.96
N VAL A 12 52.17 20.01 23.19
CA VAL A 12 51.83 18.71 22.57
C VAL A 12 50.56 18.11 23.21
N LEU A 13 50.32 18.35 24.50
CA LEU A 13 49.10 17.90 25.17
C LEU A 13 47.85 18.68 24.72
N VAL A 14 47.97 19.99 24.46
CA VAL A 14 46.85 20.82 23.97
C VAL A 14 46.48 20.48 22.52
N VAL A 15 47.46 20.15 21.67
CA VAL A 15 47.18 19.69 20.30
C VAL A 15 46.56 18.28 20.26
N LEU A 16 46.86 17.42 21.24
CA LEU A 16 46.22 16.10 21.37
C LEU A 16 44.81 16.14 21.98
N VAL A 17 44.49 17.15 22.79
CA VAL A 17 43.15 17.32 23.38
C VAL A 17 42.19 18.04 22.43
N CYS A 18 42.68 18.86 21.49
CA CYS A 18 41.84 19.46 20.44
C CYS A 18 41.45 18.50 19.30
N LEU A 19 41.96 17.26 19.27
CA LEU A 19 41.61 16.24 18.27
C LEU A 19 40.57 15.20 18.78
N ILE A 20 40.01 15.38 19.98
CA ILE A 20 39.02 14.45 20.57
C ILE A 20 37.60 15.08 20.67
N GLY A 21 37.41 16.31 20.19
CA GLY A 21 36.14 17.03 20.33
C GLY A 21 35.45 17.37 19.01
N CYS A 22 34.86 16.37 18.35
CA CYS A 22 33.67 16.51 17.49
C CYS A 22 33.06 15.12 17.31
N LYS A 23 32.44 14.61 18.38
CA LYS A 23 31.47 13.51 18.28
C LYS A 23 30.14 14.17 17.94
N ASP A 24 29.92 14.36 16.65
CA ASP A 24 28.59 14.70 16.15
C ASP A 24 27.71 13.47 16.40
N GLU A 25 26.69 13.60 17.26
CA GLU A 25 25.62 12.61 17.40
C GLU A 25 24.72 12.69 16.16
N GLY A 26 25.29 12.31 15.03
CA GLY A 26 24.53 11.94 13.85
C GLY A 26 23.75 10.67 14.19
N GLN A 27 22.43 10.81 14.32
CA GLN A 27 21.52 9.69 14.13
C GLN A 27 22.05 8.85 12.97
N LYS A 28 22.33 7.57 13.22
CA LYS A 28 22.57 6.59 12.14
C LYS A 28 21.29 6.50 11.31
N ARG A 29 21.11 7.42 10.36
CA ARG A 29 20.37 7.12 9.13
C ARG A 29 21.15 5.99 8.48
N SER A 30 20.48 4.86 8.28
CA SER A 30 21.02 3.72 7.58
C SER A 30 21.40 4.17 6.17
N TYR A 31 22.68 4.46 5.96
CA TYR A 31 23.20 4.57 4.61
C TYR A 31 23.03 3.20 3.97
N PHE A 32 22.16 3.14 2.96
CA PHE A 32 21.86 1.94 2.19
C PHE A 32 23.17 1.30 1.75
N ARG A 33 23.41 0.09 2.25
CA ARG A 33 24.39 -0.82 1.69
C ARG A 33 23.97 -1.04 0.24
N LYS A 34 24.86 -0.74 -0.71
CA LYS A 34 24.67 -1.01 -2.14
C LYS A 34 24.22 -2.48 -2.27
N LEU A 35 22.91 -2.68 -2.51
CA LEU A 35 22.37 -4.00 -2.78
C LEU A 35 22.95 -4.39 -4.13
N GLU A 36 23.82 -5.41 -4.16
CA GLU A 36 24.21 -6.02 -5.42
C GLU A 36 22.93 -6.59 -6.03
N ARG A 37 22.41 -5.90 -7.06
CA ARG A 37 21.22 -6.33 -7.80
C ARG A 37 21.53 -7.67 -8.44
N SER A 38 20.98 -8.76 -7.89
CA SER A 38 20.61 -9.87 -8.76
C SER A 38 19.58 -9.33 -9.76
N TYR A 39 19.54 -9.85 -10.97
CA TYR A 39 18.65 -9.39 -12.05
C TYR A 39 17.14 -9.56 -11.74
N GLU A 40 16.76 -9.94 -10.51
CA GLU A 40 15.43 -10.40 -10.11
C GLU A 40 14.62 -9.42 -9.23
N THR A 41 15.24 -8.42 -8.61
CA THR A 41 14.51 -7.50 -7.70
C THR A 41 13.96 -6.27 -8.43
N ILE A 42 12.66 -5.99 -8.27
CA ILE A 42 11.99 -4.77 -8.73
C ILE A 42 11.99 -3.75 -7.60
N ALA A 43 12.62 -2.59 -7.82
CA ALA A 43 12.61 -1.50 -6.85
C ALA A 43 11.37 -0.60 -7.03
N VAL A 44 10.53 -0.53 -6.01
CA VAL A 44 9.28 0.25 -6.03
C VAL A 44 9.40 1.47 -5.12
N GLY A 45 9.20 2.66 -5.69
CA GLY A 45 9.04 3.90 -4.93
C GLY A 45 7.55 4.16 -4.67
N ILE A 46 7.21 4.52 -3.43
CA ILE A 46 5.86 4.95 -3.05
C ILE A 46 5.94 6.43 -2.75
N TYR A 47 5.22 7.24 -3.53
CA TYR A 47 5.22 8.67 -3.36
C TYR A 47 4.54 9.07 -2.05
N LYS A 48 5.23 9.90 -1.27
CA LYS A 48 4.82 10.36 0.04
C LYS A 48 4.73 11.88 0.03
N THR A 49 3.50 12.39 0.02
CA THR A 49 3.21 13.83 0.14
C THR A 49 3.63 14.37 1.51
N ILE A 50 3.52 15.69 1.69
CA ILE A 50 3.87 16.38 2.94
C ILE A 50 2.98 15.93 4.10
N ASN A 51 1.69 15.68 3.84
CA ASN A 51 0.70 15.29 4.84
C ASN A 51 0.03 13.95 4.48
N PRO A 52 0.79 12.84 4.39
CA PRO A 52 0.29 11.62 3.82
C PRO A 52 -0.59 10.83 4.80
N ASN A 53 -1.61 10.17 4.29
CA ASN A 53 -2.29 9.09 4.99
C ASN A 53 -1.34 7.89 5.10
N LEU A 54 -0.73 7.75 6.28
CA LEU A 54 0.25 6.69 6.55
C LEU A 54 -0.35 5.28 6.46
N ILE A 55 -1.66 5.11 6.69
CA ILE A 55 -2.31 3.81 6.58
C ILE A 55 -2.32 3.35 5.11
N ASN A 56 -2.61 4.25 4.17
CA ASN A 56 -2.58 3.94 2.74
C ASN A 56 -1.18 3.49 2.30
N ILE A 57 -0.14 4.22 2.74
CA ILE A 57 1.26 3.87 2.46
C ILE A 57 1.60 2.49 3.05
N SER A 58 1.23 2.25 4.32
CA SER A 58 1.50 0.96 4.96
C SER A 58 0.79 -0.20 4.27
N ASN A 59 -0.47 -0.04 3.86
CA ASN A 59 -1.20 -1.07 3.12
C ASN A 59 -0.50 -1.44 1.82
N ILE A 60 0.00 -0.45 1.07
CA ILE A 60 0.79 -0.65 -0.15
C ILE A 60 2.07 -1.44 0.17
N ILE A 61 2.87 -0.99 1.15
CA ILE A 61 4.11 -1.67 1.54
C ILE A 61 3.83 -3.13 1.89
N GLU A 62 2.82 -3.37 2.72
CA GLU A 62 2.46 -4.71 3.18
C GLU A 62 1.92 -5.59 2.05
N ALA A 63 1.18 -5.03 1.09
CA ALA A 63 0.72 -5.78 -0.08
C ALA A 63 1.89 -6.12 -1.02
N LEU A 64 2.87 -5.22 -1.18
CA LEU A 64 4.05 -5.48 -2.00
C LEU A 64 4.97 -6.55 -1.39
N LYS A 65 5.01 -6.68 -0.05
CA LYS A 65 5.74 -7.74 0.65
C LYS A 65 5.25 -9.15 0.32
N ILE A 66 4.07 -9.31 -0.28
CA ILE A 66 3.61 -10.62 -0.76
C ILE A 66 4.64 -11.22 -1.72
N ASP A 67 5.28 -10.41 -2.57
CA ASP A 67 6.22 -10.89 -3.58
C ASP A 67 7.68 -10.66 -3.13
N ALA A 68 8.44 -11.75 -2.97
CA ALA A 68 9.85 -11.67 -2.56
C ALA A 68 10.76 -10.95 -3.59
N GLY A 69 10.31 -10.85 -4.84
CA GLY A 69 11.01 -10.15 -5.91
C GLY A 69 10.80 -8.63 -5.89
N ILE A 70 10.04 -8.08 -4.95
CA ILE A 70 9.72 -6.65 -4.87
C ILE A 70 10.28 -6.04 -3.59
N VAL A 71 10.95 -4.89 -3.72
CA VAL A 71 11.40 -4.08 -2.59
C VAL A 71 10.81 -2.69 -2.69
N ALA A 72 10.09 -2.26 -1.65
CA ALA A 72 9.42 -0.97 -1.60
C ALA A 72 10.15 0.04 -0.71
N VAL A 73 10.18 1.30 -1.13
CA VAL A 73 10.65 2.43 -0.33
C VAL A 73 9.66 3.59 -0.47
N THR A 74 9.57 4.44 0.57
CA THR A 74 8.81 5.69 0.46
C THR A 74 9.72 6.80 -0.06
N LEU A 75 9.18 7.71 -0.87
CA LEU A 75 9.91 8.80 -1.51
C LEU A 75 9.17 10.11 -1.30
N THR A 76 9.87 11.08 -0.71
CA THR A 76 9.41 12.48 -0.64
C THR A 76 9.91 13.29 -1.84
N ASP A 77 9.42 14.51 -2.02
CA ASP A 77 9.93 15.46 -3.02
C ASP A 77 11.46 15.64 -2.93
N GLU A 78 12.01 15.74 -1.73
CA GLU A 78 13.46 15.88 -1.51
C GLU A 78 14.22 14.65 -2.00
N ASP A 79 13.68 13.45 -1.75
CA ASP A 79 14.29 12.21 -2.23
C ASP A 79 14.25 12.12 -3.77
N ILE A 80 13.16 12.55 -4.39
CA ILE A 80 13.01 12.58 -5.85
C ILE A 80 13.98 13.59 -6.47
N LEU A 81 14.06 14.81 -5.94
CA LEU A 81 15.00 15.83 -6.42
C LEU A 81 16.45 15.37 -6.30
N ARG A 82 16.81 14.71 -5.19
CA ARG A 82 18.19 14.26 -4.95
C ARG A 82 18.59 13.04 -5.77
N SER A 83 17.68 12.06 -5.91
CA SER A 83 18.01 10.78 -6.53
C SER A 83 17.64 10.70 -8.02
N GLU A 84 16.83 11.65 -8.50
CA GLU A 84 16.21 11.64 -9.81
C GLU A 84 15.58 10.28 -10.18
N LEU A 85 15.14 9.50 -9.20
CA LEU A 85 14.56 8.15 -9.36
C LEU A 85 15.49 7.14 -10.06
N GLU A 86 16.81 7.34 -10.09
CA GLU A 86 17.75 6.48 -10.83
C GLU A 86 17.68 4.99 -10.43
N ASN A 87 17.40 4.72 -9.17
CA ASN A 87 17.38 3.37 -8.61
C ASN A 87 15.97 2.78 -8.44
N ILE A 88 14.95 3.46 -9.00
CA ILE A 88 13.55 3.04 -8.92
C ILE A 88 13.13 2.47 -10.28
N ASP A 89 12.32 1.40 -10.23
CA ASP A 89 11.76 0.75 -11.41
C ASP A 89 10.28 1.06 -11.58
N VAL A 90 9.54 1.14 -10.48
CA VAL A 90 8.11 1.51 -10.47
C VAL A 90 7.85 2.61 -9.46
N LEU A 91 7.03 3.59 -9.84
CA LEU A 91 6.53 4.62 -8.91
C LEU A 91 5.03 4.41 -8.66
N ILE A 92 4.64 4.29 -7.41
CA ILE A 92 3.24 4.15 -6.97
C ILE A 92 2.79 5.44 -6.30
N PHE A 93 1.63 5.94 -6.71
CA PHE A 93 0.93 7.05 -6.07
C PHE A 93 -0.23 6.47 -5.23
N PRO A 94 -0.18 6.62 -3.89
CA PRO A 94 -1.20 6.07 -2.99
C PRO A 94 -2.55 6.79 -3.16
N GLY A 95 -3.61 6.29 -2.51
CA GLY A 95 -4.86 7.05 -2.39
C GLY A 95 -4.61 8.42 -1.73
N LEU A 96 -4.83 9.49 -2.49
CA LEU A 96 -4.66 10.88 -2.07
C LEU A 96 -6.02 11.59 -2.02
N ASN A 97 -6.31 12.33 -0.96
CA ASN A 97 -7.43 13.27 -0.95
C ASN A 97 -7.04 14.62 -1.59
N LEU A 98 -8.02 15.50 -1.83
CA LEU A 98 -7.78 16.82 -2.44
C LEU A 98 -6.82 17.71 -1.63
N GLU A 99 -6.80 17.58 -0.29
CA GLU A 99 -5.88 18.33 0.57
C GLU A 99 -4.43 17.86 0.40
N GLU A 100 -4.24 16.55 0.24
CA GLU A 100 -2.95 15.91 -0.06
C GLU A 100 -2.47 16.21 -1.49
N LEU A 101 -3.39 16.49 -2.42
CA LEU A 101 -3.14 16.91 -3.80
C LEU A 101 -2.86 18.41 -3.96
N SER A 102 -2.86 19.19 -2.87
CA SER A 102 -2.64 20.64 -2.90
C SER A 102 -1.42 21.06 -3.74
N ASP A 103 -1.46 22.29 -4.29
CA ASP A 103 -0.52 23.00 -5.20
C ASP A 103 1.00 23.01 -4.89
N THR A 104 1.42 22.16 -3.96
CA THR A 104 2.72 22.07 -3.31
C THR A 104 3.72 21.18 -4.02
N ILE A 105 3.31 20.33 -4.98
CA ILE A 105 4.27 19.49 -5.72
C ILE A 105 5.19 20.40 -6.54
N ASN A 106 6.50 20.25 -6.32
CA ASN A 106 7.51 21.02 -7.02
C ASN A 106 7.49 20.71 -8.53
N ASN A 107 7.45 21.76 -9.37
CA ASN A 107 7.51 21.62 -10.83
C ASN A 107 8.71 20.79 -11.31
N GLU A 108 9.84 20.83 -10.61
CA GLU A 108 11.01 20.02 -10.94
C GLU A 108 10.81 18.53 -10.63
N VAL A 109 10.19 18.21 -9.48
CA VAL A 109 9.78 16.84 -9.13
C VAL A 109 8.86 16.27 -10.21
N VAL A 110 7.92 17.09 -10.67
CA VAL A 110 7.01 16.75 -11.75
C VAL A 110 7.76 16.41 -13.03
N GLN A 111 8.75 17.23 -13.43
CA GLN A 111 9.55 16.93 -14.62
C GLN A 111 10.36 15.65 -14.45
N ILE A 112 10.89 15.36 -13.26
CA ILE A 112 11.61 14.12 -12.97
C ILE A 112 10.67 12.91 -13.14
N ILE A 113 9.46 12.97 -12.59
CA ILE A 113 8.45 11.90 -12.72
C ILE A 113 8.04 11.71 -14.18
N ARG A 114 7.85 12.79 -14.93
CA ARG A 114 7.55 12.72 -16.37
C ARG A 114 8.67 12.03 -17.15
N ARG A 115 9.93 12.41 -16.93
CA ARG A 115 11.08 11.74 -17.57
C ARG A 115 11.17 10.27 -17.18
N PHE A 116 10.90 9.96 -15.92
CA PHE A 116 10.87 8.58 -15.42
C PHE A 116 9.86 7.72 -16.17
N ALA A 117 8.62 8.16 -16.32
CA ALA A 117 7.57 7.38 -16.97
C ALA A 117 7.70 7.41 -18.51
N VAL A 118 7.77 8.60 -19.12
CA VAL A 118 7.70 8.80 -20.58
C VAL A 118 9.02 8.44 -21.27
N GLU A 119 10.12 9.03 -20.82
CA GLU A 119 11.41 8.97 -21.52
C GLU A 119 12.19 7.69 -21.16
N ARG A 120 12.28 7.38 -19.87
CA ARG A 120 12.99 6.21 -19.35
C ARG A 120 12.16 4.93 -19.41
N GLY A 121 10.86 5.04 -19.73
CA GLY A 121 9.96 3.90 -19.91
C GLY A 121 9.70 3.09 -18.65
N LYS A 122 9.76 3.71 -17.47
CA LYS A 122 9.51 3.04 -16.19
C LYS A 122 8.01 2.91 -15.91
N GLY A 123 7.67 1.97 -15.03
CA GLY A 123 6.27 1.68 -14.69
C GLY A 123 5.70 2.68 -13.68
N THR A 124 4.42 3.03 -13.81
CA THR A 124 3.75 3.86 -12.80
C THR A 124 2.36 3.32 -12.44
N ILE A 125 1.98 3.44 -11.17
CA ILE A 125 0.69 2.99 -10.67
C ILE A 125 0.01 4.12 -9.91
N GLY A 126 -1.27 4.41 -10.21
CA GLY A 126 -2.12 5.31 -9.43
C GLY A 126 -3.21 4.52 -8.71
N ILE A 127 -3.38 4.75 -7.40
CA ILE A 127 -4.42 4.11 -6.58
C ILE A 127 -5.39 5.15 -6.06
N CYS A 128 -6.69 4.95 -6.29
CA CYS A 128 -7.75 5.89 -5.94
C CYS A 128 -7.31 7.32 -6.32
N GLY A 129 -7.33 8.29 -5.40
CA GLY A 129 -6.95 9.67 -5.67
C GLY A 129 -5.48 9.89 -6.07
N GLY A 130 -4.61 8.91 -5.89
CA GLY A 130 -3.28 8.91 -6.53
C GLY A 130 -3.36 8.90 -8.05
N SER A 131 -4.46 8.41 -8.63
CA SER A 131 -4.72 8.50 -10.06
C SER A 131 -4.95 9.94 -10.54
N ASN A 132 -5.34 10.85 -9.64
CA ASN A 132 -5.58 12.27 -9.99
C ASN A 132 -4.29 12.98 -10.41
N ILE A 133 -3.13 12.48 -9.97
CA ILE A 133 -1.80 12.97 -10.38
C ILE A 133 -1.59 12.81 -11.90
N PHE A 134 -2.34 11.91 -12.55
CA PHE A 134 -2.25 11.65 -13.99
C PHE A 134 -3.28 12.44 -14.81
N SER A 135 -4.14 13.23 -14.17
CA SER A 135 -5.28 13.92 -14.79
C SER A 135 -5.17 15.44 -14.69
N VAL A 136 -5.78 16.14 -15.65
CA VAL A 136 -6.02 17.58 -15.57
C VAL A 136 -7.37 17.81 -14.87
N LEU A 137 -7.34 18.26 -13.61
CA LEU A 137 -8.54 18.79 -12.95
C LEU A 137 -8.77 20.23 -13.42
N ASP A 138 -9.99 20.56 -13.85
CA ASP A 138 -10.34 21.92 -14.27
C ASP A 138 -10.10 22.92 -13.10
N ASN A 139 -9.04 23.72 -13.21
CA ASN A 139 -8.80 25.05 -12.63
C ASN A 139 -8.43 25.27 -11.15
N GLU A 140 -8.24 24.29 -10.26
CA GLU A 140 -7.90 24.61 -8.85
C GLU A 140 -6.77 23.79 -8.20
N CYS A 141 -6.16 22.85 -8.91
CA CYS A 141 -4.98 22.14 -8.43
C CYS A 141 -3.94 22.05 -9.53
N LYS A 142 -2.66 22.20 -9.20
CA LYS A 142 -1.53 21.73 -10.01
C LYS A 142 -1.51 20.19 -10.03
N THR A 143 -2.63 19.55 -10.34
CA THR A 143 -2.64 18.17 -10.82
C THR A 143 -2.04 18.23 -12.19
N VAL A 144 -0.74 17.97 -12.21
CA VAL A 144 0.04 18.25 -13.38
C VAL A 144 -0.40 17.28 -14.47
N ASP A 145 -0.57 17.84 -15.66
CA ASP A 145 -0.30 17.24 -16.97
C ASP A 145 1.09 16.54 -17.01
N LEU A 146 1.31 15.60 -16.10
CA LEU A 146 2.55 14.87 -15.86
C LEU A 146 2.86 13.97 -17.05
N ILE A 147 1.83 13.63 -17.83
CA ILE A 147 1.80 12.45 -18.68
C ILE A 147 1.07 12.70 -20.02
N GLY A 148 0.44 13.86 -20.26
CA GLY A 148 -0.18 14.15 -21.57
C GLY A 148 -1.43 13.32 -21.88
N ILE A 149 -2.12 12.82 -20.85
CA ILE A 149 -3.47 12.29 -21.01
C ILE A 149 -4.41 13.49 -21.13
N GLU A 150 -4.97 13.71 -22.32
CA GLU A 150 -5.80 14.90 -22.60
C GLU A 150 -7.01 14.99 -21.67
N LYS A 151 -7.64 13.87 -21.28
CA LYS A 151 -8.66 13.89 -20.23
C LYS A 151 -8.96 12.51 -19.65
N VAL A 152 -8.45 12.21 -18.46
CA VAL A 152 -9.21 11.32 -17.56
C VAL A 152 -10.35 12.17 -17.01
N THR A 153 -11.55 12.07 -17.58
CA THR A 153 -12.69 12.73 -16.94
C THR A 153 -13.05 11.91 -15.71
N LEU A 154 -12.71 12.45 -14.55
CA LEU A 154 -13.18 11.95 -13.28
C LEU A 154 -14.62 12.43 -13.14
N ILE A 155 -15.54 11.47 -13.04
CA ILE A 155 -16.93 11.79 -12.74
C ILE A 155 -17.07 11.59 -11.24
N GLU A 156 -17.46 12.65 -10.51
CA GLU A 156 -17.95 12.52 -9.14
C GLU A 156 -19.04 11.47 -9.16
N SER A 157 -18.73 10.33 -8.58
CA SER A 157 -19.69 9.26 -8.52
C SER A 157 -20.58 9.62 -7.33
N GLY A 158 -21.84 9.97 -7.59
CA GLY A 158 -22.89 9.96 -6.54
C GLY A 158 -23.16 8.55 -6.00
N LYS A 159 -22.17 7.65 -6.07
CA LYS A 159 -22.26 6.24 -5.77
C LYS A 159 -21.83 6.01 -4.35
N THR A 160 -22.51 5.06 -3.72
CA THR A 160 -22.21 4.74 -2.33
C THR A 160 -20.88 3.98 -2.29
N PRO A 161 -19.88 4.44 -1.52
CA PRO A 161 -18.65 3.68 -1.32
C PRO A 161 -18.96 2.33 -0.69
N GLY A 162 -18.07 1.36 -0.84
CA GLY A 162 -18.34 0.01 -0.38
C GLY A 162 -17.36 -1.04 -0.86
N ILE A 163 -17.55 -2.25 -0.36
CA ILE A 163 -17.13 -3.45 -1.07
C ILE A 163 -18.10 -3.66 -2.23
N ILE A 164 -17.65 -3.42 -3.45
CA ILE A 164 -18.49 -3.46 -4.67
C ILE A 164 -18.12 -4.64 -5.55
N GLY A 165 -19.09 -5.14 -6.32
CA GLY A 165 -18.89 -6.19 -7.30
C GLY A 165 -18.12 -5.69 -8.52
N PHE A 166 -17.21 -6.46 -9.08
CA PHE A 166 -16.53 -6.13 -10.33
C PHE A 166 -16.33 -7.34 -11.23
N ASN A 167 -16.13 -7.04 -12.52
CA ASN A 167 -15.82 -7.99 -13.57
C ASN A 167 -14.53 -7.60 -14.27
N ILE A 168 -13.74 -8.59 -14.66
CA ILE A 168 -12.55 -8.38 -15.49
C ILE A 168 -12.91 -8.39 -16.98
N SER A 169 -12.22 -7.58 -17.77
CA SER A 169 -12.29 -7.64 -19.24
C SER A 169 -11.44 -8.81 -19.78
N GLU A 170 -11.46 -9.05 -21.10
CA GLU A 170 -10.53 -10.00 -21.72
C GLU A 170 -9.06 -9.63 -21.45
N GLN A 171 -8.72 -8.34 -21.53
CA GLN A 171 -7.38 -7.88 -21.15
C GLN A 171 -7.12 -8.09 -19.65
N GLY A 172 -8.14 -7.92 -18.80
CA GLY A 172 -8.04 -8.22 -17.38
C GLY A 172 -7.69 -9.68 -17.08
N LYS A 173 -8.15 -10.63 -17.91
CA LYS A 173 -7.81 -12.05 -17.79
C LYS A 173 -6.33 -12.31 -18.05
N ASP A 174 -5.71 -11.55 -18.95
CA ASP A 174 -4.27 -11.67 -19.23
C ASP A 174 -3.41 -11.18 -18.04
N ILE A 175 -3.91 -10.20 -17.29
CA ILE A 175 -3.20 -9.63 -16.12
C ILE A 175 -3.49 -10.44 -14.85
N PHE A 176 -4.74 -10.88 -14.69
CA PHE A 176 -5.28 -11.56 -13.52
C PHE A 176 -5.94 -12.89 -13.92
N PRO A 177 -5.18 -13.88 -14.41
CA PRO A 177 -5.71 -15.19 -14.81
C PRO A 177 -6.44 -15.93 -13.68
N GLU A 178 -6.14 -15.62 -12.42
CA GLU A 178 -6.83 -16.20 -11.25
C GLU A 178 -8.28 -15.75 -11.11
N LEU A 179 -8.69 -14.74 -11.90
CA LEU A 179 -10.02 -14.17 -11.90
C LEU A 179 -10.86 -14.59 -13.13
N ILE A 180 -10.46 -15.62 -13.88
CA ILE A 180 -11.16 -16.04 -15.12
C ILE A 180 -12.52 -16.70 -14.86
N ASP A 181 -12.66 -17.46 -13.77
CA ASP A 181 -13.74 -18.45 -13.61
C ASP A 181 -15.03 -17.90 -12.95
N SER A 182 -15.09 -16.63 -12.58
CA SER A 182 -16.27 -16.04 -11.91
C SER A 182 -16.74 -14.74 -12.55
N ILE A 183 -18.04 -14.48 -12.36
CA ILE A 183 -18.78 -13.33 -12.88
C ILE A 183 -19.06 -12.25 -11.82
N ASN A 184 -18.52 -12.38 -10.59
CA ASN A 184 -18.64 -11.39 -9.53
C ASN A 184 -17.50 -11.53 -8.52
N TYR A 185 -16.49 -10.67 -8.62
CA TYR A 185 -15.48 -10.46 -7.59
C TYR A 185 -15.78 -9.20 -6.80
N PHE A 186 -15.14 -9.01 -5.65
CA PHE A 186 -15.45 -7.88 -4.78
C PHE A 186 -14.19 -7.12 -4.37
N ILE A 187 -14.28 -5.80 -4.36
CA ILE A 187 -13.16 -4.92 -4.03
C ILE A 187 -13.62 -3.66 -3.30
N ASP A 188 -12.78 -3.13 -2.42
CA ASP A 188 -13.04 -1.89 -1.70
C ASP A 188 -12.96 -0.66 -2.62
N TYR A 189 -14.00 0.17 -2.58
CA TYR A 189 -14.16 1.38 -3.37
C TYR A 189 -14.64 2.54 -2.49
N HIS A 190 -13.90 3.66 -2.49
CA HIS A 190 -14.16 4.78 -1.59
C HIS A 190 -15.04 5.90 -2.17
N GLY A 191 -15.61 5.71 -3.36
CA GLY A 191 -16.65 6.61 -3.89
C GLY A 191 -16.14 7.80 -4.70
N ASP A 192 -14.85 8.10 -4.62
CA ASP A 192 -14.31 9.37 -5.11
C ASP A 192 -14.11 9.41 -6.64
N LEU A 193 -13.87 8.27 -7.30
CA LEU A 193 -13.31 8.28 -8.66
C LEU A 193 -13.94 7.26 -9.59
N VAL A 194 -14.30 7.73 -10.77
CA VAL A 194 -14.69 6.88 -11.89
C VAL A 194 -13.98 7.40 -13.13
N PHE A 195 -13.24 6.51 -13.80
CA PHE A 195 -12.62 6.82 -15.07
C PHE A 195 -13.69 6.89 -16.17
N SER A 196 -13.86 8.04 -16.81
CA SER A 196 -14.62 8.11 -18.06
C SER A 196 -13.68 7.74 -19.22
N ILE A 197 -13.74 6.48 -19.66
CA ILE A 197 -13.17 6.10 -20.96
C ILE A 197 -14.27 6.32 -22.00
N ASP A 198 -14.03 7.26 -22.90
CA ASP A 198 -14.74 7.34 -24.16
C ASP A 198 -13.79 6.82 -25.22
N GLU A 199 -14.07 5.63 -25.78
CA GLU A 199 -13.18 4.96 -26.73
C GLU A 199 -12.96 5.77 -28.01
N ASP A 200 -13.92 6.64 -28.37
CA ASP A 200 -13.82 7.51 -29.54
C ASP A 200 -12.90 8.71 -29.31
N THR A 201 -12.69 9.12 -28.04
CA THR A 201 -11.85 10.29 -27.68
C THR A 201 -10.60 9.95 -26.88
N ASN A 202 -10.50 8.76 -26.30
CA ASN A 202 -9.38 8.30 -25.46
C ASN A 202 -8.93 6.85 -25.81
N PRO A 203 -8.54 6.56 -27.07
CA PRO A 203 -8.27 5.20 -27.57
C PRO A 203 -7.04 4.52 -26.94
N THR A 204 -6.28 5.23 -26.11
CA THR A 204 -5.07 4.72 -25.45
C THR A 204 -5.35 3.97 -24.15
N PHE A 205 -6.55 4.12 -23.59
CA PHE A 205 -6.95 3.43 -22.36
C PHE A 205 -7.53 2.07 -22.68
N ASN A 206 -7.05 1.07 -21.96
CA ASN A 206 -7.59 -0.26 -22.01
C ASN A 206 -8.27 -0.56 -20.67
N ASN A 207 -9.55 -0.89 -20.74
CA ASN A 207 -10.35 -1.27 -19.57
C ASN A 207 -9.93 -2.68 -19.11
N VAL A 208 -9.53 -2.80 -17.85
CA VAL A 208 -9.06 -4.06 -17.24
C VAL A 208 -10.14 -4.66 -16.34
N ALA A 209 -10.85 -3.82 -15.60
CA ALA A 209 -11.94 -4.24 -14.74
C ALA A 209 -12.99 -3.15 -14.62
N GLN A 210 -14.24 -3.57 -14.43
CA GLN A 210 -15.39 -2.66 -14.38
C GLN A 210 -16.43 -3.09 -13.35
N HIS A 211 -17.10 -2.10 -12.77
CA HIS A 211 -18.28 -2.27 -11.93
C HIS A 211 -19.54 -1.91 -12.71
N MET A 212 -20.58 -2.73 -12.57
CA MET A 212 -21.90 -2.47 -13.14
C MET A 212 -22.80 -1.82 -12.10
N TYR A 213 -23.26 -0.60 -12.35
CA TYR A 213 -24.20 0.11 -11.48
C TYR A 213 -25.37 0.68 -12.29
N GLU A 214 -26.59 0.32 -11.92
CA GLU A 214 -27.82 0.78 -12.59
C GLU A 214 -27.81 0.64 -14.12
N GLY A 215 -27.25 -0.47 -14.62
CA GLY A 215 -27.15 -0.76 -16.05
C GLY A 215 -26.03 -0.01 -16.79
N LYS A 216 -25.19 0.76 -16.08
CA LYS A 216 -24.01 1.43 -16.63
C LYS A 216 -22.73 0.75 -16.14
N SER A 217 -21.80 0.55 -17.07
CA SER A 217 -20.46 0.06 -16.76
C SER A 217 -19.54 1.23 -16.38
N PHE A 218 -18.69 1.00 -15.39
CA PHE A 218 -17.72 1.98 -14.94
C PHE A 218 -16.36 1.30 -14.73
N PRO A 219 -15.31 1.76 -15.43
CA PRO A 219 -13.98 1.22 -15.24
C PRO A 219 -13.49 1.45 -13.81
N LEU A 220 -13.04 0.37 -13.17
CA LEU A 220 -12.32 0.40 -11.90
C LEU A 220 -10.82 0.32 -12.12
N PHE A 221 -10.38 -0.45 -13.11
CA PHE A 221 -8.98 -0.58 -13.47
C PHE A 221 -8.80 -0.24 -14.93
N VAL A 222 -7.80 0.60 -15.22
CA VAL A 222 -7.46 1.00 -16.57
C VAL A 222 -5.95 0.97 -16.78
N THR A 223 -5.53 0.60 -17.97
CA THR A 223 -4.11 0.57 -18.34
C THR A 223 -3.86 1.35 -19.62
N LEU A 224 -2.66 1.89 -19.74
CA LEU A 224 -2.22 2.56 -20.96
C LEU A 224 -0.71 2.52 -21.09
N ASN A 225 -0.23 2.72 -22.31
CA ASN A 225 1.17 3.02 -22.57
C ASN A 225 1.36 4.54 -22.58
N LEU A 226 2.47 4.97 -22.02
CA LEU A 226 2.89 6.36 -22.01
C LEU A 226 4.33 6.46 -22.50
N GLY A 227 4.53 6.96 -23.72
CA GLY A 227 5.85 6.89 -24.34
C GLY A 227 6.33 5.43 -24.36
N ASN A 228 7.45 5.15 -23.69
CA ASN A 228 7.97 3.80 -23.52
C ASN A 228 7.52 3.10 -22.22
N GLY A 229 6.82 3.82 -21.33
CA GLY A 229 6.39 3.33 -20.03
C GLY A 229 4.99 2.74 -20.05
N LYS A 230 4.65 2.01 -19.00
CA LYS A 230 3.31 1.47 -18.77
C LYS A 230 2.71 2.07 -17.51
N VAL A 231 1.42 2.37 -17.59
CA VAL A 231 0.65 2.96 -16.50
C VAL A 231 -0.51 2.04 -16.15
N PHE A 232 -0.73 1.85 -14.85
CA PHE A 232 -1.91 1.18 -14.33
C PHE A 232 -2.62 2.11 -13.34
N LEU A 233 -3.89 2.42 -13.58
CA LEU A 233 -4.70 3.23 -12.67
C LEU A 233 -5.83 2.37 -12.09
N THR A 234 -6.07 2.54 -10.80
CA THR A 234 -7.19 1.90 -10.10
C THR A 234 -8.00 2.93 -9.32
N ALA A 235 -9.33 2.85 -9.42
CA ALA A 235 -10.27 3.62 -8.63
C ALA A 235 -10.62 2.95 -7.29
N SER A 236 -10.27 1.67 -7.14
CA SER A 236 -10.49 0.86 -5.94
C SER A 236 -9.18 0.55 -5.22
N HIS A 237 -9.28 -0.08 -4.04
CA HIS A 237 -8.17 -0.33 -3.12
C HIS A 237 -7.86 -1.83 -2.95
N PRO A 238 -7.19 -2.47 -3.93
CA PRO A 238 -6.78 -3.87 -3.78
C PRO A 238 -5.83 -4.07 -2.57
N GLU A 239 -4.99 -3.08 -2.24
CA GLU A 239 -4.03 -3.12 -1.14
C GLU A 239 -4.68 -3.26 0.25
N SER A 240 -5.95 -2.85 0.37
CA SER A 240 -6.75 -2.90 1.59
C SER A 240 -7.94 -3.85 1.49
N THR A 241 -8.02 -4.66 0.44
CA THR A 241 -9.11 -5.62 0.24
C THR A 241 -8.61 -7.03 0.55
N PRO A 242 -9.03 -7.65 1.67
CA PRO A 242 -8.71 -9.06 1.97
C PRO A 242 -8.99 -9.98 0.78
N GLY A 243 -8.03 -10.83 0.44
CA GLY A 243 -8.13 -11.76 -0.68
C GLY A 243 -7.78 -11.18 -2.07
N MET A 244 -7.62 -9.85 -2.17
CA MET A 244 -7.24 -9.15 -3.41
C MET A 244 -5.90 -8.41 -3.31
N ARG A 245 -5.23 -8.42 -2.14
CA ARG A 245 -3.96 -7.68 -1.92
C ARG A 245 -2.84 -8.06 -2.88
N TRP A 246 -2.82 -9.33 -3.31
CA TRP A 246 -1.88 -9.87 -4.30
C TRP A 246 -1.97 -9.19 -5.68
N MET A 247 -3.07 -8.49 -5.98
CA MET A 247 -3.23 -7.78 -7.24
C MET A 247 -2.22 -6.62 -7.36
N LEU A 248 -1.80 -6.01 -6.25
CA LEU A 248 -0.85 -4.90 -6.29
C LEU A 248 0.56 -5.31 -6.75
N PRO A 249 1.23 -6.33 -6.18
CA PRO A 249 2.52 -6.78 -6.73
C PRO A 249 2.37 -7.34 -8.16
N ARG A 250 1.20 -7.92 -8.51
CA ARG A 250 0.89 -8.29 -9.91
C ARG A 250 0.90 -7.08 -10.85
N MET A 251 0.27 -5.97 -10.45
CA MET A 251 0.28 -4.71 -11.20
C MET A 251 1.72 -4.18 -11.37
N VAL A 252 2.57 -4.28 -10.33
CA VAL A 252 4.00 -3.88 -10.40
C VAL A 252 4.75 -4.68 -11.47
N ARG A 253 4.60 -6.01 -11.50
CA ARG A 253 5.23 -6.84 -12.55
C ARG A 253 4.73 -6.50 -13.94
N TRP A 254 3.42 -6.27 -14.08
CA TRP A 254 2.80 -5.95 -15.35
C TRP A 254 3.32 -4.62 -15.93
N VAL A 255 3.37 -3.54 -15.13
CA VAL A 255 3.89 -2.24 -15.59
C VAL A 255 5.37 -2.30 -15.94
N MET A 256 6.11 -3.24 -15.34
CA MET A 256 7.51 -3.50 -15.69
C MET A 256 7.71 -4.41 -16.90
N GLY A 257 6.63 -5.00 -17.43
CA GLY A 257 6.71 -6.02 -18.48
C GLY A 257 7.52 -7.25 -18.05
N ARG A 258 7.49 -7.58 -16.75
CA ARG A 258 8.11 -8.80 -16.20
C ARG A 258 7.12 -9.95 -16.25
N ASP A 259 7.65 -11.16 -16.19
CA ASP A 259 6.84 -12.37 -16.08
C ASP A 259 5.90 -12.27 -14.88
N LEU A 260 4.64 -12.63 -15.12
CA LEU A 260 3.64 -12.75 -14.07
C LEU A 260 3.94 -14.02 -13.29
N VAL A 261 3.86 -13.91 -11.96
CA VAL A 261 4.16 -15.01 -11.04
C VAL A 261 2.90 -15.45 -10.33
N THR A 262 2.81 -16.74 -10.02
CA THR A 262 1.75 -17.31 -9.20
C THR A 262 2.04 -17.06 -7.73
N TYR A 263 1.00 -16.80 -6.94
CA TYR A 263 1.05 -16.79 -5.49
C TYR A 263 0.20 -17.96 -4.95
N ASP A 264 0.50 -18.38 -3.72
CA ASP A 264 -0.22 -19.45 -3.06
C ASP A 264 -1.68 -19.09 -2.77
N GLN A 265 -2.52 -20.12 -2.64
CA GLN A 265 -3.96 -20.01 -2.37
C GLN A 265 -4.28 -19.38 -0.99
N ASN A 266 -3.31 -19.28 -0.08
CA ASN A 266 -3.49 -18.55 1.18
C ASN A 266 -3.48 -17.02 0.97
N VAL A 267 -2.97 -16.52 -0.16
CA VAL A 267 -2.97 -15.10 -0.54
C VAL A 267 -4.04 -14.79 -1.58
N ILE A 268 -4.19 -15.65 -2.60
CA ILE A 268 -5.18 -15.49 -3.67
C ILE A 268 -6.51 -16.04 -3.18
N ARG A 269 -7.35 -15.17 -2.60
CA ARG A 269 -8.65 -15.55 -2.00
C ARG A 269 -9.79 -14.66 -2.54
N PRO A 270 -10.02 -14.63 -3.85
CA PRO A 270 -11.00 -13.72 -4.46
C PRO A 270 -12.45 -13.93 -4.00
N GLU A 271 -12.74 -15.09 -3.42
CA GLU A 271 -14.02 -15.47 -2.80
C GLU A 271 -14.18 -15.04 -1.33
N PHE A 272 -13.22 -14.26 -0.78
CA PHE A 272 -13.27 -13.78 0.60
C PHE A 272 -14.59 -13.06 0.91
N PHE A 273 -14.98 -12.14 0.03
CA PHE A 273 -16.30 -11.51 0.05
C PHE A 273 -17.25 -12.24 -0.89
N LYS A 274 -18.52 -12.33 -0.47
CA LYS A 274 -19.57 -13.07 -1.20
C LYS A 274 -20.70 -12.18 -1.72
N LYS A 275 -20.69 -10.91 -1.32
CA LYS A 275 -21.73 -9.93 -1.64
C LYS A 275 -21.16 -8.53 -1.46
N GLU A 276 -21.83 -7.56 -2.07
CA GLU A 276 -21.54 -6.16 -1.86
C GLU A 276 -21.86 -5.73 -0.43
N ILE A 277 -21.08 -4.79 0.08
CA ILE A 277 -21.30 -4.10 1.36
C ILE A 277 -21.19 -2.61 1.09
N LEU A 278 -22.33 -1.91 1.07
CA LEU A 278 -22.38 -0.47 0.82
C LEU A 278 -22.25 0.30 2.13
N TYR A 279 -21.36 1.29 2.16
CA TYR A 279 -21.07 2.16 3.29
C TYR A 279 -22.10 3.29 3.42
N ASN A 280 -23.38 2.92 3.50
CA ASN A 280 -24.46 3.85 3.75
C ASN A 280 -24.49 4.27 5.24
N LYS A 281 -25.38 5.22 5.58
CA LYS A 281 -25.52 5.72 6.96
C LYS A 281 -25.80 4.62 7.98
N GLN A 282 -26.58 3.59 7.62
CA GLN A 282 -26.87 2.47 8.52
C GLN A 282 -25.60 1.65 8.80
N PHE A 283 -24.81 1.38 7.75
CA PHE A 283 -23.51 0.75 7.87
C PHE A 283 -22.60 1.57 8.78
N THR A 284 -22.42 2.87 8.52
CA THR A 284 -21.51 3.73 9.30
C THR A 284 -21.88 3.76 10.77
N ASN A 285 -23.18 3.97 11.09
CA ASN A 285 -23.65 3.97 12.47
C ASN A 285 -23.40 2.62 13.17
N ARG A 286 -23.59 1.50 12.46
CA ARG A 286 -23.37 0.17 13.03
C ARG A 286 -21.88 -0.08 13.24
N PHE A 287 -21.05 0.27 12.27
CA PHE A 287 -19.61 0.15 12.34
C PHE A 287 -19.05 0.95 13.52
N GLU A 288 -19.41 2.22 13.65
CA GLU A 288 -18.98 3.08 14.77
C GLU A 288 -19.41 2.51 16.12
N PHE A 289 -20.65 2.01 16.23
CA PHE A 289 -21.11 1.32 17.42
C PHE A 289 -20.20 0.14 17.77
N LEU A 290 -19.90 -0.73 16.81
CA LEU A 290 -19.05 -1.91 17.02
C LEU A 290 -17.61 -1.52 17.40
N ILE A 291 -17.04 -0.49 16.77
CA ILE A 291 -15.71 0.05 17.13
C ILE A 291 -15.69 0.52 18.58
N ASN A 292 -16.72 1.23 19.03
CA ASN A 292 -16.83 1.66 20.42
C ASN A 292 -16.97 0.48 21.39
N GLN A 293 -17.65 -0.60 20.98
CA GLN A 293 -17.74 -1.83 21.79
C GLN A 293 -16.37 -2.50 21.99
N LEU A 294 -15.42 -2.33 21.06
CA LEU A 294 -14.06 -2.83 21.23
C LEU A 294 -13.32 -2.15 22.41
N ASP A 295 -13.78 -0.99 22.89
CA ASP A 295 -13.21 -0.31 24.06
C ASP A 295 -13.87 -0.71 25.39
N GLU A 296 -14.96 -1.49 25.35
CA GLU A 296 -15.66 -1.90 26.56
C GLU A 296 -14.81 -2.81 27.46
N LYS A 297 -15.10 -2.77 28.77
CA LYS A 297 -14.39 -3.60 29.76
C LYS A 297 -14.74 -5.09 29.68
N ARG A 298 -15.93 -5.42 29.18
CA ARG A 298 -16.47 -6.78 29.19
C ARG A 298 -15.94 -7.55 27.99
N LYS A 299 -15.30 -8.70 28.25
CA LYS A 299 -14.74 -9.57 27.19
C LYS A 299 -15.78 -10.01 26.14
N LYS A 300 -17.04 -10.23 26.58
CA LYS A 300 -18.10 -10.75 25.71
C LYS A 300 -18.45 -9.75 24.60
N ASP A 301 -18.55 -8.47 24.94
CA ASP A 301 -18.92 -7.43 23.98
C ASP A 301 -17.82 -7.23 22.95
N LYS A 302 -16.55 -7.24 23.38
CA LYS A 302 -15.38 -7.21 22.48
C LYS A 302 -15.38 -8.36 21.48
N ILE A 303 -15.62 -9.58 21.94
CA ILE A 303 -15.66 -10.78 21.08
C ILE A 303 -16.82 -10.69 20.10
N MET A 304 -18.03 -10.36 20.57
CA MET A 304 -19.20 -10.19 19.71
C MET A 304 -18.99 -9.09 18.67
N ALA A 305 -18.37 -7.98 19.05
CA ALA A 305 -18.05 -6.89 18.14
C ALA A 305 -17.04 -7.34 17.06
N MET A 306 -15.99 -8.07 17.42
CA MET A 306 -15.05 -8.65 16.44
C MET A 306 -15.73 -9.68 15.52
N ASP A 307 -16.66 -10.49 16.03
CA ASP A 307 -17.43 -11.44 15.20
C ASP A 307 -18.27 -10.71 14.16
N GLU A 308 -18.98 -9.66 14.54
CA GLU A 308 -19.80 -8.91 13.60
C GLU A 308 -18.98 -8.06 12.63
N LEU A 309 -17.92 -7.40 13.11
CA LEU A 309 -17.00 -6.65 12.24
C LEU A 309 -16.35 -7.56 11.19
N GLN A 310 -16.14 -8.85 11.49
CA GLN A 310 -15.58 -9.82 10.55
C GLN A 310 -16.50 -10.04 9.34
N GLU A 311 -17.81 -9.99 9.55
CA GLU A 311 -18.83 -10.23 8.51
C GLU A 311 -19.19 -8.97 7.73
N PHE A 312 -19.02 -7.79 8.33
CA PHE A 312 -19.38 -6.50 7.74
C PHE A 312 -18.31 -5.98 6.78
N TYR A 313 -17.24 -5.39 7.30
CA TYR A 313 -16.11 -4.93 6.51
C TYR A 313 -14.86 -4.88 7.38
N PRO A 314 -14.05 -5.95 7.37
CA PRO A 314 -13.16 -6.18 8.48
C PRO A 314 -11.84 -5.42 8.42
N TRP A 315 -11.48 -4.86 7.26
CA TRP A 315 -10.23 -4.14 7.12
C TRP A 315 -10.20 -2.84 7.94
N PHE A 316 -11.29 -2.06 7.94
CA PHE A 316 -11.34 -0.77 8.65
C PHE A 316 -11.20 -0.90 10.17
N ALA A 317 -11.54 -2.05 10.75
CA ALA A 317 -11.36 -2.27 12.18
C ALA A 317 -9.97 -2.85 12.53
N ALA A 318 -9.14 -3.19 11.55
CA ALA A 318 -7.90 -3.92 11.77
C ALA A 318 -6.97 -3.23 12.77
N GLU A 319 -6.73 -1.93 12.65
CA GLU A 319 -5.88 -1.18 13.59
C GLU A 319 -6.44 -1.19 15.02
N LYS A 320 -7.77 -1.08 15.16
CA LYS A 320 -8.41 -1.15 16.47
C LYS A 320 -8.31 -2.55 17.07
N VAL A 321 -8.48 -3.57 16.25
CA VAL A 321 -8.35 -4.98 16.66
C VAL A 321 -6.90 -5.34 16.97
N ARG A 322 -5.92 -4.77 16.26
CA ARG A 322 -4.48 -4.92 16.53
C ARG A 322 -4.13 -4.51 17.95
N GLN A 323 -4.70 -3.42 18.45
CA GLN A 323 -4.53 -2.98 19.85
C GLN A 323 -5.04 -4.01 20.88
N LEU A 324 -6.03 -4.84 20.51
CA LEU A 324 -6.58 -5.88 21.39
C LEU A 324 -5.66 -7.11 21.52
N LEU A 325 -4.56 -7.19 20.75
CA LEU A 325 -3.51 -8.17 21.00
C LEU A 325 -2.90 -8.00 22.40
N ASP A 326 -2.96 -6.81 23.00
CA ASP A 326 -2.49 -6.55 24.37
C ASP A 326 -3.61 -6.53 25.42
N ASP A 327 -4.82 -6.96 25.09
CA ASP A 327 -5.92 -7.04 26.06
C ASP A 327 -5.56 -7.93 27.25
N LYS A 328 -6.04 -7.59 28.45
CA LYS A 328 -5.80 -8.36 29.68
C LYS A 328 -6.39 -9.78 29.60
N ASN A 329 -7.49 -9.94 28.88
CA ASN A 329 -8.19 -11.20 28.70
C ASN A 329 -7.61 -12.00 27.53
N SER A 330 -7.18 -13.24 27.79
CA SER A 330 -6.57 -14.07 26.74
C SER A 330 -7.52 -14.46 25.62
N GLU A 331 -8.82 -14.65 25.89
CA GLU A 331 -9.79 -14.99 24.83
C GLU A 331 -9.94 -13.84 23.84
N VAL A 332 -9.92 -12.59 24.33
CA VAL A 332 -9.94 -11.39 23.47
C VAL A 332 -8.68 -11.35 22.60
N ARG A 333 -7.50 -11.56 23.18
CA ARG A 333 -6.23 -11.59 22.43
C ARG A 333 -6.22 -12.63 21.32
N ILE A 334 -6.65 -13.86 21.65
CA ILE A 334 -6.73 -14.96 20.69
C ILE A 334 -7.71 -14.64 19.56
N ARG A 335 -8.86 -14.03 19.89
CA ARG A 335 -9.85 -13.65 18.89
C ARG A 335 -9.36 -12.52 17.98
N ALA A 336 -8.63 -11.55 18.53
CA ALA A 336 -7.99 -10.48 17.78
C ALA A 336 -6.92 -11.02 16.83
N ALA A 337 -6.04 -11.92 17.31
CA ALA A 337 -5.05 -12.59 16.46
C ALA A 337 -5.70 -13.35 15.30
N LYS A 338 -6.80 -14.07 15.57
CA LYS A 338 -7.59 -14.74 14.52
C LYS A 338 -8.13 -13.75 13.51
N TYR A 339 -8.73 -12.65 13.98
CA TYR A 339 -9.31 -11.61 13.13
C TYR A 339 -8.29 -11.09 12.11
N LEU A 340 -7.14 -10.67 12.61
CA LEU A 340 -6.06 -10.07 11.82
C LEU A 340 -5.49 -11.09 10.83
N SER A 341 -5.29 -12.33 11.27
CA SER A 341 -4.82 -13.42 10.43
C SER A 341 -5.80 -13.78 9.31
N ASP A 342 -7.10 -13.74 9.60
CA ASP A 342 -8.12 -14.07 8.60
C ASP A 342 -8.25 -13.03 7.50
N ILE A 343 -8.01 -11.76 7.81
CA ILE A 343 -8.05 -10.66 6.83
C ILE A 343 -6.70 -10.36 6.17
N GLU A 344 -5.67 -11.18 6.39
CA GLU A 344 -4.30 -10.94 5.89
C GLU A 344 -3.64 -9.67 6.45
N TYR A 345 -3.93 -9.23 7.68
CA TYR A 345 -3.33 -8.01 8.23
C TYR A 345 -1.88 -8.20 8.68
N THR A 346 -0.94 -8.28 7.73
CA THR A 346 0.49 -8.59 7.94
C THR A 346 1.24 -7.54 8.78
N MET A 347 0.71 -6.31 8.88
CA MET A 347 1.16 -5.29 9.83
C MET A 347 1.13 -5.75 11.30
N ALA A 348 0.36 -6.79 11.63
CA ALA A 348 0.26 -7.34 12.98
C ALA A 348 1.35 -8.39 13.32
N ILE A 349 2.26 -8.73 12.40
CA ILE A 349 3.28 -9.77 12.61
C ILE A 349 4.13 -9.47 13.85
N GLU A 350 4.77 -8.29 13.90
CA GLU A 350 5.66 -7.92 15.03
C GLU A 350 4.91 -7.84 16.37
N ASP A 351 3.64 -7.39 16.34
CA ASP A 351 2.79 -7.35 17.53
C ASP A 351 2.45 -8.76 18.03
N LEU A 352 2.21 -9.71 17.11
CA LEU A 352 1.97 -11.12 17.44
C LEU A 352 3.21 -11.80 18.00
N GLU A 353 4.38 -11.58 17.42
CA GLU A 353 5.67 -12.08 17.94
C GLU A 353 5.87 -11.60 19.38
N THR A 354 5.75 -10.29 19.59
CA THR A 354 5.84 -9.65 20.92
C THR A 354 4.84 -10.26 21.89
N ARG A 355 3.62 -10.57 21.41
CA ARG A 355 2.58 -11.17 22.24
C ARG A 355 2.86 -12.61 22.62
N ILE A 356 3.38 -13.40 21.69
CA ILE A 356 3.77 -14.81 21.87
C ILE A 356 4.85 -14.94 22.95
N ASP A 357 5.86 -14.07 22.90
CA ASP A 357 6.96 -14.06 23.86
C ASP A 357 6.47 -13.79 25.29
N LYS A 358 5.49 -12.91 25.43
CA LYS A 358 4.90 -12.54 26.73
C LYS A 358 3.80 -13.50 27.19
N GLU A 359 3.29 -14.40 26.35
CA GLU A 359 2.18 -15.29 26.69
C GLU A 359 2.66 -16.47 27.54
N ARG A 360 2.15 -16.61 28.77
CA ARG A 360 2.56 -17.66 29.71
C ARG A 360 1.79 -18.97 29.52
N ASN A 361 0.55 -18.88 29.05
CA ASN A 361 -0.26 -20.06 28.83
C ASN A 361 0.18 -20.77 27.53
N LYS A 362 0.67 -22.01 27.66
CA LYS A 362 1.19 -22.80 26.53
C LYS A 362 0.15 -22.96 25.42
N LYS A 363 -1.11 -23.25 25.74
CA LYS A 363 -2.17 -23.45 24.75
C LYS A 363 -2.42 -22.16 23.95
N ASN A 364 -2.55 -21.03 24.64
CA ASN A 364 -2.75 -19.73 23.99
C ASN A 364 -1.54 -19.36 23.12
N ARG A 365 -0.32 -19.59 23.61
CA ARG A 365 0.91 -19.34 22.86
C ARG A 365 0.94 -20.12 21.55
N GLU A 366 0.64 -21.42 21.58
CA GLU A 366 0.60 -22.23 20.37
C GLU A 366 -0.49 -21.77 19.40
N GLN A 367 -1.65 -21.32 19.90
CA GLN A 367 -2.70 -20.77 19.04
C GLN A 367 -2.29 -19.43 18.40
N LEU A 368 -1.60 -18.55 19.13
CA LEU A 368 -1.05 -17.31 18.57
C LEU A 368 -0.01 -17.60 17.48
N LYS A 369 0.88 -18.58 17.69
CA LYS A 369 1.87 -19.00 16.69
C LYS A 369 1.22 -19.50 15.39
N GLN A 370 0.07 -20.17 15.46
CA GLN A 370 -0.65 -20.59 14.26
C GLN A 370 -1.12 -19.38 13.44
N TYR A 371 -1.63 -18.34 14.10
CA TYR A 371 -2.06 -17.12 13.41
C TYR A 371 -0.89 -16.30 12.86
N LEU A 372 0.22 -16.24 13.60
CA LEU A 372 1.47 -15.64 13.14
C LEU A 372 1.99 -16.37 11.89
N SER A 373 2.15 -17.69 11.96
CA SER A 373 2.64 -18.50 10.85
C SER A 373 1.76 -18.37 9.60
N LYS A 374 0.44 -18.23 9.76
CA LYS A 374 -0.47 -17.93 8.65
C LYS A 374 -0.16 -16.58 7.99
N LEU A 375 0.09 -15.52 8.77
CA LEU A 375 0.46 -14.21 8.22
C LEU A 375 1.86 -14.22 7.59
N GLU A 376 2.85 -14.83 8.24
CA GLU A 376 4.21 -14.97 7.70
C GLU A 376 4.22 -15.73 6.38
N SER A 377 3.37 -16.76 6.24
CA SER A 377 3.26 -17.53 4.99
C SER A 377 2.65 -16.74 3.82
N MET A 378 2.08 -15.55 4.06
CA MET A 378 1.48 -14.71 3.01
C MET A 378 2.48 -13.69 2.43
N ILE A 379 3.61 -13.48 3.10
CA ILE A 379 4.67 -12.58 2.64
C ILE A 379 5.85 -13.37 2.09
N GLU A 380 6.69 -12.68 1.32
CA GLU A 380 7.92 -13.22 0.73
C GLU A 380 7.68 -14.49 -0.09
N GLN A 381 6.52 -14.56 -0.77
CA GLN A 381 6.19 -15.64 -1.68
C GLN A 381 7.22 -15.67 -2.82
N SER A 382 7.81 -16.85 -3.02
CA SER A 382 8.78 -17.07 -4.08
C SER A 382 8.06 -17.32 -5.40
N SER A 383 8.55 -16.71 -6.47
CA SER A 383 7.93 -16.77 -7.79
C SER A 383 7.91 -18.18 -8.37
N GLY A 384 6.72 -18.78 -8.53
CA GLY A 384 6.46 -19.77 -9.56
C GLY A 384 6.11 -19.05 -10.86
N LEU A 385 6.74 -19.41 -11.98
CA LEU A 385 6.39 -18.85 -13.30
C LEU A 385 5.10 -19.49 -13.80
N TYR A 386 4.22 -18.66 -14.39
CA TYR A 386 3.01 -19.11 -15.09
C TYR A 386 3.30 -19.79 -16.43
#